data_AF-A0AAW0ZGN8-F1
#
_entry.id   AF-A0AAW0ZGN8-F1
#
_cell.length_a   1.000
_cell.length_b   1.000
_cell.length_c   1.000
_cell.angle_alpha   90.00
_cell.angle_beta   90.00
_cell.angle_gamma   90.00
#
_symmetry.space_group_name_H-M   'P 1'
#
loop_
_entity.id
_entity.type
_entity.pdbx_description
1 polymer ?
#
loop_
_entity_poly.entity_id
_entity_poly.type
_entity_poly.pdbx_seq_one_letter_code
_entity_poly.pdbx_strand_id
1 'polypeptide(L)'
;MDRVSTFYRRRGESVIDLIWATPDIAGKVVTSEVLVDTEILSDHRYVVVDYNDKNKKGLGNRRRPKGARLGGDREPHPQIKRWAVKQICEDKLKAAMQVVLWEKENCRNWPPNEEEYVKWIHRKLREVSDCSMPRVKGRYKTTVYWWNERVKDLRQKTVAARRALQRRRRKRSASIEGESALNQEYWRVTNLLREAIREAKVQAWGELVATLDQDPWGKPYQAVMQKIRTKSAPVTDSCTG
;
A
#
# COMPACT_ATOMS: atom_id res chain seq x y z
N MET A 1 14.21 -13.42 23.09
CA MET A 1 13.75 -12.87 21.80
C MET A 1 14.78 -13.28 20.77
N ASP A 2 14.42 -14.17 19.85
CA ASP A 2 15.35 -14.61 18.81
C ASP A 2 15.72 -13.41 17.93
N ARG A 3 17.02 -13.13 17.81
CA ARG A 3 17.54 -12.04 16.99
C ARG A 3 17.27 -12.35 15.52
N VAL A 4 16.38 -11.59 14.89
CA VAL A 4 16.08 -11.71 13.47
C VAL A 4 17.13 -10.91 12.68
N SER A 5 17.83 -11.57 11.76
CA SER A 5 18.81 -10.94 10.88
C SER A 5 18.19 -9.86 10.00
N THR A 6 18.86 -8.71 9.86
CA THR A 6 18.46 -7.60 8.98
C THR A 6 19.12 -7.70 7.61
N PHE A 7 20.21 -8.45 7.51
CA PHE A 7 20.91 -8.75 6.26
C PHE A 7 21.00 -10.26 6.04
N TYR A 8 20.75 -10.69 4.81
CA TYR A 8 20.72 -12.09 4.42
C TYR A 8 21.44 -12.34 3.09
N ARG A 9 22.44 -13.22 3.10
CA ARG A 9 23.14 -13.68 1.90
C ARG A 9 23.28 -15.20 1.91
N ARG A 10 23.55 -15.80 0.76
CA ARG A 10 23.79 -17.25 0.62
C ARG A 10 24.88 -17.79 1.56
N ARG A 11 25.86 -16.96 1.94
CA ARG A 11 27.00 -17.33 2.79
C ARG A 11 26.80 -17.02 4.28
N GLY A 12 25.71 -16.38 4.69
CA GLY A 12 25.47 -16.03 6.09
C GLY A 12 24.41 -14.95 6.30
N GLU A 13 24.02 -14.76 7.56
CA GLU A 13 23.07 -13.73 8.00
C GLU A 13 23.73 -12.82 9.03
N SER A 14 23.36 -11.53 9.05
CA SER A 14 23.87 -10.57 10.03
C SER A 14 22.81 -9.53 10.42
N VAL A 15 23.06 -8.80 11.51
CA VAL A 15 22.26 -7.66 11.98
C VAL A 15 23.14 -6.43 11.85
N ILE A 16 22.95 -5.65 10.78
CA ILE A 16 23.78 -4.48 10.45
C ILE A 16 22.97 -3.20 10.32
N ASP A 17 21.64 -3.30 10.26
CA ASP A 17 20.75 -2.14 10.17
C ASP A 17 20.35 -1.70 11.58
N LEU A 18 20.79 -0.50 11.98
CA LEU A 18 20.54 0.09 13.30
C LEU A 18 19.53 1.23 13.19
N ILE A 19 18.67 1.37 14.21
CA ILE A 19 17.73 2.49 14.33
C ILE A 19 17.97 3.17 15.68
N TRP A 20 18.20 4.47 15.65
CA TRP A 20 18.31 5.31 16.84
C TRP A 20 17.15 6.29 16.91
N ALA A 21 16.72 6.61 18.12
CA ALA A 21 15.64 7.56 18.39
C ALA A 21 16.01 8.42 19.60
N THR A 22 15.55 9.68 19.62
CA THR A 22 15.62 10.52 20.82
C THR A 22 14.75 9.94 21.92
N PRO A 23 15.01 10.23 23.21
CA PRO A 23 14.23 9.69 24.32
C PRO A 23 12.72 9.93 24.20
N ASP A 24 12.30 11.10 23.73
CA ASP A 24 10.90 11.46 23.49
C ASP A 24 10.21 10.57 22.42
N ILE A 25 10.96 10.13 21.41
CA ILE A 25 10.44 9.24 20.35
C ILE A 25 10.55 7.78 20.77
N ALA A 26 11.63 7.40 21.45
CA ALA A 26 11.86 6.03 21.93
C ALA A 26 10.70 5.56 22.84
N GLY A 27 10.22 6.43 23.74
CA GLY A 27 9.05 6.14 24.59
C GLY A 27 7.71 6.03 23.84
N LYS A 28 7.67 6.43 22.57
CA LYS A 28 6.50 6.33 21.69
C LYS A 28 6.55 5.10 20.79
N VAL A 29 7.68 4.41 20.66
CA VAL A 29 7.79 3.20 19.83
C VAL A 29 6.95 2.07 20.43
N VAL A 30 6.00 1.55 19.64
CA VAL A 30 5.08 0.48 20.03
C VAL A 30 5.65 -0.88 19.65
N THR A 31 6.17 -1.00 18.43
CA THR A 31 6.80 -2.24 17.95
C THR A 31 7.89 -1.94 16.92
N SER A 32 8.99 -2.68 16.99
CA SER A 32 9.96 -2.80 15.91
C SER A 32 9.96 -4.24 15.40
N GLU A 33 9.63 -4.44 14.11
CA GLU A 33 9.69 -5.76 13.48
C GLU A 33 10.53 -5.72 12.20
N VAL A 34 11.39 -6.72 12.02
CA VAL A 34 12.04 -6.96 10.73
C VAL A 34 11.01 -7.64 9.84
N LEU A 35 10.66 -7.03 8.71
CA LEU A 35 9.75 -7.60 7.73
C LEU A 35 10.43 -8.73 6.95
N VAL A 36 10.45 -9.90 7.55
CA VAL A 36 10.92 -11.15 6.92
C VAL A 36 9.92 -11.64 5.87
N ASP A 37 8.74 -11.04 5.71
CA ASP A 37 7.71 -11.50 4.76
C ASP A 37 7.56 -10.60 3.52
N THR A 38 8.41 -9.58 3.38
CA THR A 38 8.43 -8.69 2.22
C THR A 38 9.60 -9.03 1.29
N GLU A 39 9.30 -9.32 0.03
CA GLU A 39 10.29 -9.56 -1.00
C GLU A 39 10.89 -8.23 -1.47
N ILE A 40 12.15 -8.02 -1.12
CA ILE A 40 13.00 -6.94 -1.57
C ILE A 40 14.13 -7.69 -2.26
N LEU A 41 14.36 -7.46 -3.54
CA LEU A 41 15.45 -8.11 -4.29
C LEU A 41 16.86 -7.69 -3.80
N SER A 42 16.93 -7.11 -2.60
CA SER A 42 18.10 -6.67 -1.86
C SER A 42 18.49 -7.74 -0.84
N ASP A 43 19.76 -7.76 -0.49
CA ASP A 43 20.27 -8.60 0.58
C ASP A 43 19.91 -8.01 1.98
N HIS A 44 19.40 -6.77 2.04
CA HIS A 44 18.82 -6.16 3.26
C HIS A 44 17.32 -6.45 3.40
N ARG A 45 16.86 -6.55 4.64
CA ARG A 45 15.45 -6.70 5.04
C ARG A 45 14.94 -5.39 5.62
N TYR A 46 13.67 -5.07 5.34
CA TYR A 46 13.05 -3.87 5.93
C TYR A 46 12.90 -4.03 7.43
N VAL A 47 13.26 -2.98 8.17
CA VAL A 47 12.90 -2.83 9.57
C VAL A 47 11.74 -1.83 9.62
N VAL A 48 10.60 -2.26 10.17
CA VAL A 48 9.43 -1.41 10.35
C VAL A 48 9.29 -1.07 11.83
N VAL A 49 9.15 0.23 12.08
CA VAL A 49 8.94 0.78 13.41
C VAL A 49 7.58 1.47 13.43
N ASP A 50 6.69 0.96 14.27
CA ASP A 50 5.44 1.63 14.60
C ASP A 50 5.66 2.45 15.87
N TYR A 51 5.30 3.73 15.84
CA TYR A 51 5.32 4.61 17.01
C TYR A 51 4.00 5.35 17.15
N ASN A 52 3.63 5.66 18.39
CA ASN A 52 2.38 6.29 18.75
C ASN A 52 2.53 7.81 18.76
N ASP A 53 2.11 8.46 17.69
CA ASP A 53 2.05 9.91 17.60
C ASP A 53 0.67 10.42 18.05
N LYS A 54 0.59 10.87 19.32
CA LYS A 54 -0.65 11.41 19.90
C LYS A 54 -1.15 12.68 19.19
N ASN A 55 -0.32 13.35 18.38
CA ASN A 55 -0.72 14.53 17.59
C ASN A 55 -1.38 14.18 16.24
N LYS A 56 -1.41 12.91 15.82
CA LYS A 56 -2.14 12.46 14.62
C LYS A 56 -3.55 11.95 14.94
N LYS A 57 -4.37 12.78 15.60
CA LYS A 57 -5.83 12.57 15.64
C LYS A 57 -6.44 12.92 14.27
N GLY A 58 -6.34 12.01 13.28
CA GLY A 58 -7.01 12.23 11.99
C GLY A 58 -6.70 11.27 10.84
N LEU A 59 -5.67 10.43 10.93
CA LEU A 59 -5.36 9.42 9.91
C LEU A 59 -5.33 8.06 10.59
N GLY A 60 -6.51 7.47 10.73
CA GLY A 60 -6.65 6.12 11.30
C GLY A 60 -5.79 5.12 10.54
N ASN A 61 -4.66 4.76 11.13
CA ASN A 61 -3.94 3.51 10.87
C ASN A 61 -4.77 2.35 11.48
N ARG A 62 -6.00 2.16 10.99
CA ARG A 62 -6.66 0.87 11.14
C ARG A 62 -5.98 -0.05 10.14
N ARG A 63 -5.02 -0.84 10.63
CA ARG A 63 -4.55 -2.05 9.95
C ARG A 63 -5.80 -2.76 9.40
N ARG A 64 -5.91 -2.91 8.08
CA ARG A 64 -6.94 -3.79 7.50
C ARG A 64 -6.78 -5.15 8.18
N PRO A 65 -7.83 -5.77 8.72
CA PRO A 65 -7.70 -7.13 9.23
C PRO A 65 -7.14 -8.01 8.12
N LYS A 66 -6.02 -8.68 8.39
CA LYS A 66 -5.41 -9.71 7.55
C LYS A 66 -6.39 -10.89 7.49
N GLY A 67 -7.41 -10.80 6.63
CA GLY A 67 -8.42 -11.86 6.46
C GLY A 67 -9.00 -11.99 5.05
N ALA A 68 -8.92 -10.96 4.21
CA ALA A 68 -9.52 -10.99 2.87
C ALA A 68 -8.50 -11.34 1.76
N ARG A 69 -7.87 -12.52 1.86
CA ARG A 69 -7.21 -13.19 0.72
C ARG A 69 -7.27 -14.70 0.90
N LEU A 70 -8.47 -15.24 0.79
CA LEU A 70 -8.69 -16.63 0.39
C LEU A 70 -9.46 -16.56 -0.93
N GLY A 71 -8.98 -17.33 -1.91
CA GLY A 71 -9.63 -17.49 -3.19
C GLY A 71 -11.08 -17.94 -3.01
N GLY A 72 -11.92 -17.45 -3.89
CA GLY A 72 -13.36 -17.64 -3.86
C GLY A 72 -13.97 -16.45 -4.58
N ASP A 73 -14.79 -16.75 -5.57
CA ASP A 73 -15.48 -15.82 -6.48
C ASP A 73 -16.52 -14.99 -5.74
N ARG A 74 -16.08 -14.25 -4.73
CA ARG A 74 -16.88 -13.23 -4.06
C ARG A 74 -16.76 -11.97 -4.88
N GLU A 75 -17.88 -11.54 -5.44
CA GLU A 75 -18.02 -10.22 -6.03
C GLU A 75 -17.31 -9.18 -5.15
N PRO A 76 -16.53 -8.26 -5.74
CA PRO A 76 -15.80 -7.26 -4.98
C PRO A 76 -16.80 -6.45 -4.17
N HIS A 77 -16.89 -6.74 -2.87
CA HIS A 77 -17.74 -6.00 -1.96
C HIS A 77 -17.43 -4.51 -2.15
N PRO A 78 -18.41 -3.68 -2.54
CA PRO A 78 -18.14 -2.31 -2.93
C PRO A 78 -17.42 -1.65 -1.77
N GLN A 79 -16.17 -1.24 -2.01
CA GLN A 79 -15.38 -0.54 -1.01
C GLN A 79 -16.22 0.67 -0.62
N ILE A 80 -16.77 0.67 0.60
CA ILE A 80 -17.52 1.82 1.11
C ILE A 80 -16.51 2.98 1.16
N LYS A 81 -16.52 3.82 0.12
CA LYS A 81 -15.58 4.92 0.01
C LYS A 81 -15.94 5.88 1.14
N ARG A 82 -14.95 6.16 1.98
CA ARG A 82 -15.11 7.14 3.07
C ARG A 82 -15.33 8.52 2.46
N TRP A 83 -16.02 9.40 3.16
CA TRP A 83 -16.06 10.82 2.78
C TRP A 83 -14.75 11.52 3.15
N ALA A 84 -14.33 12.47 2.31
CA ALA A 84 -13.19 13.31 2.59
C ALA A 84 -13.59 14.44 3.55
N VAL A 85 -13.66 14.14 4.85
CA VAL A 85 -14.15 15.08 5.89
C VAL A 85 -13.42 16.43 5.88
N LYS A 86 -12.14 16.46 5.47
CA LYS A 86 -11.37 17.70 5.30
C LYS A 86 -11.86 18.61 4.16
N GLN A 87 -12.69 18.09 3.28
CA GLN A 87 -13.28 18.80 2.14
C GLN A 87 -14.79 18.99 2.33
N ILE A 88 -15.25 19.06 3.58
CA ILE A 88 -16.65 19.35 3.88
C ILE A 88 -16.99 20.77 3.46
N CYS A 89 -18.03 20.90 2.65
CA CYS A 89 -18.66 22.18 2.34
C CYS A 89 -19.80 22.39 3.33
N GLU A 90 -19.57 23.26 4.31
CA GLU A 90 -20.51 23.51 5.41
C GLU A 90 -21.86 24.02 4.90
N ASP A 91 -21.87 24.91 3.90
CA ASP A 91 -23.10 25.46 3.33
C ASP A 91 -23.95 24.37 2.67
N LYS A 92 -23.33 23.49 1.88
CA LYS A 92 -24.03 22.36 1.26
C LYS A 92 -24.54 21.37 2.30
N LEU A 93 -23.80 21.17 3.39
CA LEU A 93 -24.24 20.33 4.51
C LEU A 93 -25.49 20.91 5.16
N LYS A 94 -25.46 22.19 5.52
CA LYS A 94 -26.58 22.90 6.16
C LYS A 94 -27.81 22.90 5.25
N ALA A 95 -27.64 23.26 3.98
CA ALA A 95 -28.72 23.26 3.01
C ALA A 95 -29.34 21.86 2.82
N ALA A 96 -28.52 20.83 2.64
CA ALA A 96 -29.02 19.46 2.50
C ALA A 96 -29.75 18.98 3.77
N MET A 97 -29.26 19.36 4.95
CA MET A 97 -29.89 18.99 6.22
C MET A 97 -31.23 19.71 6.44
N GLN A 98 -31.32 20.99 6.06
CA GLN A 98 -32.59 21.73 6.08
C GLN A 98 -33.64 21.08 5.18
N VAL A 99 -33.27 20.63 3.98
CA VAL A 99 -34.17 19.88 3.09
C VAL A 99 -34.68 18.60 3.75
N VAL A 100 -33.81 17.83 4.41
CA VAL A 100 -34.22 16.61 5.14
C VAL A 100 -35.17 16.92 6.30
N LEU A 101 -34.93 18.00 7.04
CA LEU A 101 -35.81 18.43 8.13
C LEU A 101 -37.17 18.90 7.61
N TRP A 102 -37.19 19.62 6.50
CA TRP A 102 -38.42 20.05 5.86
C TRP A 102 -39.24 18.84 5.34
N GLU A 103 -38.58 17.85 4.73
CA GLU A 103 -39.23 16.59 4.35
C GLU A 103 -39.81 15.89 5.59
N LYS A 104 -39.05 15.81 6.69
CA LYS A 104 -39.53 15.22 7.95
C LYS A 104 -40.82 15.88 8.44
N GLU A 105 -40.87 17.21 8.43
CA GLU A 105 -42.03 17.98 8.91
C GLU A 105 -43.28 17.78 8.03
N ASN A 106 -43.09 17.45 6.74
CA ASN A 106 -44.18 17.30 5.77
C ASN A 106 -44.46 15.85 5.33
N CYS A 107 -43.74 14.88 5.89
CA CYS A 107 -43.88 13.48 5.50
C CYS A 107 -45.17 12.85 6.07
N ARG A 108 -46.09 12.48 5.18
CA ARG A 108 -47.25 11.61 5.50
C ARG A 108 -46.88 10.15 5.71
N ASN A 109 -45.72 9.72 5.19
CA ASN A 109 -45.25 8.33 5.20
C ASN A 109 -44.05 8.19 6.15
N TRP A 110 -44.32 8.36 7.44
CA TRP A 110 -43.35 8.13 8.49
C TRP A 110 -42.99 6.63 8.57
N PRO A 111 -41.71 6.27 8.83
CA PRO A 111 -41.34 4.88 9.02
C PRO A 111 -42.21 4.22 10.11
N PRO A 112 -42.88 3.09 9.83
CA PRO A 112 -43.87 2.47 10.70
C PRO A 112 -43.26 1.81 11.94
N ASN A 113 -41.94 1.54 11.94
CA ASN A 113 -41.24 0.91 13.06
C ASN A 113 -39.82 1.48 13.25
N GLU A 114 -39.22 1.15 14.40
CA GLU A 114 -37.89 1.63 14.80
C GLU A 114 -36.78 1.22 13.83
N GLU A 115 -36.84 0.01 13.28
CA GLU A 115 -35.82 -0.47 12.34
C GLU A 115 -35.83 0.33 11.03
N GLU A 116 -37.01 0.61 10.50
CA GLU A 116 -37.17 1.42 9.30
C GLU A 116 -36.81 2.88 9.56
N TYR A 117 -37.08 3.38 10.76
CA TYR A 117 -36.66 4.72 11.19
C TYR A 117 -35.13 4.85 11.20
N VAL A 118 -34.42 3.88 11.78
CA VAL A 118 -32.95 3.85 11.78
C VAL A 118 -32.41 3.77 10.35
N LYS A 119 -33.01 2.94 9.48
CA LYS A 119 -32.62 2.86 8.05
C LYS A 119 -32.84 4.20 7.33
N TRP A 120 -33.95 4.88 7.62
CA TRP A 120 -34.25 6.20 7.06
C TRP A 120 -33.21 7.24 7.49
N ILE A 121 -32.87 7.33 8.78
CA ILE A 121 -31.83 8.23 9.30
C ILE A 121 -30.49 7.95 8.59
N HIS A 122 -30.08 6.68 8.55
CA HIS A 122 -28.81 6.31 7.92
C HIS A 122 -28.74 6.70 6.44
N ARG A 123 -29.86 6.55 5.71
CA ARG A 123 -29.96 6.95 4.31
C ARG A 123 -29.87 8.47 4.17
N LYS A 124 -30.61 9.24 4.97
CA LYS A 124 -30.57 10.71 4.92
C LYS A 124 -29.21 11.29 5.31
N LEU A 125 -28.58 10.77 6.36
CA LEU A 125 -27.21 11.18 6.73
C LEU A 125 -26.20 10.87 5.63
N ARG A 126 -26.38 9.76 4.89
CA ARG A 126 -25.55 9.43 3.74
C ARG A 126 -25.75 10.43 2.60
N GLU A 127 -27.00 10.76 2.25
CA GLU A 127 -27.33 11.74 1.21
C GLU A 127 -26.75 13.12 1.53
N VAL A 128 -26.99 13.62 2.75
CA VAL A 128 -26.43 14.89 3.25
C VAL A 128 -24.90 14.89 3.19
N SER A 129 -24.27 13.78 3.57
CA SER A 129 -22.83 13.61 3.47
C SER A 129 -22.33 13.58 2.02
N ASP A 130 -23.04 12.91 1.10
CA ASP A 130 -22.70 12.86 -0.32
C ASP A 130 -22.85 14.22 -1.03
N CYS A 131 -23.81 15.05 -0.61
CA CYS A 131 -23.98 16.42 -1.10
C CYS A 131 -22.88 17.38 -0.61
N SER A 132 -22.43 17.20 0.64
CA SER A 132 -21.53 18.13 1.31
C SER A 132 -20.05 17.78 1.17
N MET A 133 -19.71 16.52 0.90
CA MET A 133 -18.32 16.09 0.80
C MET A 133 -18.12 15.03 -0.28
N PRO A 134 -17.02 15.12 -1.05
CA PRO A 134 -16.71 14.08 -2.02
C PRO A 134 -16.26 12.81 -1.30
N ARG A 135 -16.55 11.66 -1.93
CA ARG A 135 -15.98 10.38 -1.53
C ARG A 135 -14.48 10.38 -1.81
N VAL A 136 -13.69 9.88 -0.87
CA VAL A 136 -12.24 9.67 -1.03
C VAL A 136 -12.01 8.80 -2.25
N LYS A 137 -11.38 9.39 -3.27
CA LYS A 137 -10.95 8.65 -4.45
C LYS A 137 -9.82 7.72 -4.05
N GLY A 138 -9.92 6.45 -4.44
CA GLY A 138 -8.79 5.54 -4.34
C GLY A 138 -7.61 6.10 -5.13
N ARG A 139 -6.40 5.97 -4.59
CA ARG A 139 -5.21 6.22 -5.39
C ARG A 139 -5.14 5.11 -6.43
N TYR A 140 -5.27 5.45 -7.71
CA TYR A 140 -4.90 4.55 -8.79
C TYR A 140 -3.42 4.22 -8.60
N LYS A 141 -3.11 2.93 -8.47
CA LYS A 141 -1.72 2.49 -8.48
C LYS A 141 -1.24 2.66 -9.92
N THR A 142 -0.44 3.67 -10.19
CA THR A 142 0.27 3.76 -11.45
C THR A 142 1.27 2.62 -11.49
N THR A 143 1.12 1.73 -12.47
CA THR A 143 2.15 0.75 -12.78
C THR A 143 3.43 1.49 -13.17
N VAL A 144 4.57 0.99 -12.70
CA VAL A 144 5.85 1.60 -13.03
C VAL A 144 6.11 1.41 -14.53
N TYR A 145 6.76 2.36 -15.20
CA TYR A 145 6.90 2.35 -16.67
C TYR A 145 7.61 1.11 -17.24
N TRP A 146 8.50 0.46 -16.47
CA TRP A 146 9.16 -0.80 -16.84
C TRP A 146 8.41 -2.06 -16.38
N TRP A 147 7.21 -1.91 -15.82
CA TRP A 147 6.43 -3.05 -15.33
C TRP A 147 5.73 -3.78 -16.48
N ASN A 148 5.99 -5.08 -16.61
CA ASN A 148 5.36 -5.94 -17.61
C ASN A 148 4.83 -7.26 -17.00
N GLU A 149 4.07 -8.04 -17.79
CA GLU A 149 3.48 -9.31 -17.34
C GLU A 149 4.54 -10.34 -16.93
N ARG A 150 5.68 -10.41 -17.63
CA ARG A 150 6.80 -11.31 -17.26
C ARG A 150 7.34 -11.01 -15.85
N VAL A 151 7.57 -9.73 -15.52
CA VAL A 151 8.02 -9.30 -14.18
C VAL A 151 6.96 -9.58 -13.12
N LYS A 152 5.68 -9.37 -13.44
CA LYS A 152 4.56 -9.68 -12.54
C LYS A 152 4.49 -11.18 -12.21
N ASP A 153 4.57 -12.04 -13.22
CA ASP A 153 4.50 -13.49 -13.05
C ASP A 153 5.69 -14.02 -12.28
N LEU A 154 6.91 -13.59 -12.63
CA LEU A 154 8.11 -13.96 -11.90
C LEU A 154 8.04 -13.50 -10.45
N ARG A 155 7.52 -12.31 -10.17
CA ARG A 155 7.31 -11.84 -8.80
C ARG A 155 6.32 -12.69 -8.03
N GLN A 156 5.23 -13.14 -8.66
CA GLN A 156 4.29 -14.07 -8.02
C GLN A 156 4.97 -15.40 -7.68
N LYS A 157 5.75 -15.95 -8.62
CA LYS A 157 6.52 -17.19 -8.42
C LYS A 157 7.55 -17.04 -7.30
N THR A 158 8.31 -15.94 -7.25
CA THR A 158 9.30 -15.67 -6.19
C THR A 158 8.60 -15.63 -4.82
N VAL A 159 7.48 -14.91 -4.71
CA VAL A 159 6.70 -14.83 -3.46
C VAL A 159 6.17 -16.21 -3.04
N ALA A 160 5.70 -17.02 -3.99
CA ALA A 160 5.23 -18.37 -3.72
C ALA A 160 6.35 -19.28 -3.20
N ALA A 161 7.52 -19.28 -3.86
CA ALA A 161 8.70 -20.04 -3.46
C ALA A 161 9.20 -19.63 -2.06
N ARG A 162 9.28 -18.32 -1.78
CA ARG A 162 9.62 -17.80 -0.44
C ARG A 162 8.65 -18.30 0.63
N ARG A 163 7.35 -18.19 0.37
CA ARG A 163 6.31 -18.66 1.31
C ARG A 163 6.39 -20.17 1.54
N ALA A 164 6.79 -20.96 0.55
CA ALA A 164 7.02 -22.39 0.71
C ALA A 164 8.23 -22.65 1.64
N LEU A 165 9.36 -21.98 1.40
CA LEU A 165 10.56 -22.07 2.24
C LEU A 165 10.28 -21.67 3.70
N GLN A 166 9.57 -20.55 3.91
CA GLN A 166 9.20 -20.10 5.26
C GLN A 166 8.25 -21.07 5.97
N ARG A 167 7.25 -21.60 5.26
CA ARG A 167 6.35 -22.63 5.82
C ARG A 167 7.10 -23.88 6.22
N ARG A 168 8.14 -24.27 5.45
CA ARG A 168 9.01 -25.39 5.79
C ARG A 168 9.83 -25.11 7.06
N ARG A 169 10.52 -23.97 7.13
CA ARG A 169 11.33 -23.56 8.30
C ARG A 169 10.53 -23.48 9.61
N ARG A 170 9.24 -23.14 9.53
CA ARG A 170 8.34 -23.09 10.71
C ARG A 170 7.96 -24.49 11.24
N LYS A 171 8.20 -25.57 10.49
CA LYS A 171 7.93 -26.93 10.98
C LYS A 171 9.13 -27.41 11.81
N ARG A 172 8.88 -27.77 13.07
CA ARG A 172 9.87 -28.16 14.10
C ARG A 172 10.71 -29.41 13.77
N SER A 173 10.52 -30.04 12.60
CA SER A 173 11.15 -31.30 12.14
C SER A 173 11.60 -31.25 10.67
N ALA A 174 11.91 -30.07 10.13
CA ALA A 174 12.30 -29.97 8.73
C ALA A 174 13.67 -30.63 8.45
N SER A 175 13.67 -31.74 7.69
CA SER A 175 14.89 -32.31 7.11
C SER A 175 15.61 -31.24 6.27
N ILE A 176 16.92 -31.13 6.50
CA ILE A 176 17.87 -30.21 5.85
C ILE A 176 17.79 -30.30 4.32
N GLU A 177 17.55 -31.49 3.79
CA GLU A 177 17.53 -31.76 2.34
C GLU A 177 16.32 -31.11 1.65
N GLY A 178 15.13 -31.21 2.27
CA GLY A 178 13.92 -30.57 1.76
C GLY A 178 13.96 -29.03 1.86
N GLU A 179 14.76 -28.48 2.78
CA GLU A 179 15.04 -27.05 2.82
C GLU A 179 15.99 -26.61 1.71
N SER A 180 17.01 -27.41 1.41
CA SER A 180 17.98 -27.14 0.34
C SER A 180 17.30 -27.01 -1.02
N ALA A 181 16.40 -27.93 -1.38
CA ALA A 181 15.67 -27.89 -2.65
C ALA A 181 14.75 -26.65 -2.76
N LEU A 182 13.99 -26.33 -1.71
CA LEU A 182 13.13 -25.13 -1.69
C LEU A 182 13.95 -23.83 -1.76
N ASN A 183 15.13 -23.82 -1.12
CA ASN A 183 16.04 -22.70 -1.16
C ASN A 183 16.63 -22.53 -2.57
N GLN A 184 17.05 -23.61 -3.24
CA GLN A 184 17.54 -23.57 -4.62
C GLN A 184 16.47 -23.02 -5.58
N GLU A 185 15.23 -23.49 -5.47
CA GLU A 185 14.13 -23.00 -6.30
C GLU A 185 13.83 -21.53 -6.05
N TYR A 186 13.81 -21.10 -4.78
CA TYR A 186 13.67 -19.69 -4.42
C TYR A 186 14.77 -18.83 -5.06
N TRP A 187 16.04 -19.24 -4.96
CA TRP A 187 17.16 -18.53 -5.59
C TRP A 187 17.06 -18.50 -7.11
N ARG A 188 16.69 -19.62 -7.74
CA ARG A 188 16.50 -19.74 -9.20
C ARG A 188 15.47 -18.73 -9.69
N VAL A 189 14.28 -18.69 -9.09
CA VAL A 189 13.21 -17.77 -9.48
C VAL A 189 13.56 -16.32 -9.16
N THR A 190 14.27 -16.08 -8.05
CA THR A 190 14.77 -14.73 -7.70
C THR A 190 15.75 -14.19 -8.73
N ASN A 191 16.66 -15.02 -9.24
CA ASN A 191 17.59 -14.63 -10.30
C ASN A 191 16.86 -14.33 -11.61
N LEU A 192 15.89 -15.16 -11.99
CA LEU A 192 15.04 -14.89 -13.16
C LEU A 192 14.28 -13.57 -13.03
N LEU A 193 13.78 -13.25 -11.83
CA LEU A 193 13.11 -11.97 -11.57
C LEU A 193 14.07 -10.78 -11.70
N ARG A 194 15.30 -10.90 -11.17
CA ARG A 194 16.34 -9.85 -11.31
C ARG A 194 16.69 -9.61 -12.77
N GLU A 195 16.86 -10.68 -13.54
CA GLU A 195 17.14 -10.61 -14.97
C GLU A 195 15.97 -9.99 -15.75
N ALA A 196 14.74 -10.44 -15.52
CA ALA A 196 13.56 -9.88 -16.16
C ALA A 196 13.35 -8.39 -15.84
N ILE A 197 13.66 -7.95 -14.62
CA ILE A 197 13.62 -6.52 -14.27
C ILE A 197 14.71 -5.74 -15.01
N ARG A 198 15.92 -6.29 -15.13
CA ARG A 198 17.01 -5.66 -15.89
C ARG A 198 16.60 -5.50 -17.36
N GLU A 199 16.11 -6.57 -17.98
CA GLU A 199 15.62 -6.55 -19.37
C GLU A 199 14.48 -5.56 -19.54
N ALA A 200 13.48 -5.58 -18.65
CA ALA A 200 12.33 -4.67 -18.74
C ALA A 200 12.74 -3.20 -18.61
N LYS A 201 13.73 -2.89 -17.76
CA LYS A 201 14.29 -1.54 -17.66
C LYS A 201 15.04 -1.12 -18.91
N VAL A 202 15.85 -2.02 -19.48
CA VAL A 202 16.59 -1.76 -20.73
C VAL A 202 15.61 -1.53 -21.88
N GLN A 203 14.58 -2.38 -22.02
CA GLN A 203 13.55 -2.22 -23.03
C GLN A 203 12.79 -0.90 -22.86
N ALA A 204 12.31 -0.60 -21.65
CA ALA A 204 11.59 0.64 -21.39
C ALA A 204 12.45 1.89 -21.59
N TRP A 205 13.77 1.79 -21.37
CA TRP A 205 14.72 2.85 -21.72
C TRP A 205 14.88 2.97 -23.25
N GLY A 206 15.02 1.85 -23.96
CA GLY A 206 15.08 1.83 -25.43
C GLY A 206 13.84 2.43 -26.08
N GLU A 207 12.64 2.10 -25.60
CA GLU A 207 11.37 2.68 -26.05
C GLU A 207 11.31 4.20 -25.80
N LEU A 208 11.82 4.66 -24.65
CA LEU A 208 11.90 6.08 -24.34
C LEU A 208 12.87 6.81 -25.30
N VAL A 209 14.02 6.20 -25.59
CA VAL A 209 14.99 6.75 -26.54
C VAL A 209 14.43 6.76 -27.96
N ALA A 210 13.77 5.70 -28.42
CA ALA A 210 13.14 5.68 -29.74
C ALA A 210 12.04 6.74 -29.90
N THR A 211 11.42 7.17 -28.79
CA THR A 211 10.47 8.30 -28.79
C THR A 211 11.17 9.63 -29.11
N LEU A 212 12.45 9.82 -28.76
CA LEU A 212 13.22 11.02 -29.11
C LEU A 212 13.36 11.19 -30.63
N ASP A 213 13.62 10.10 -31.34
CA ASP A 213 13.83 10.12 -32.79
C ASP A 213 12.54 10.49 -33.56
N GLN A 214 11.38 10.22 -32.98
CA GLN A 214 10.07 10.49 -33.58
C GLN A 214 9.47 11.83 -33.13
N ASP A 215 9.69 12.22 -31.88
CA ASP A 215 9.20 13.47 -31.29
C ASP A 215 10.25 14.08 -30.34
N PRO A 216 11.19 14.87 -30.88
CA PRO A 216 12.27 15.47 -30.09
C PRO A 216 11.77 16.45 -29.02
N TRP A 217 10.55 16.98 -29.15
CA TRP A 217 9.95 17.93 -28.21
C TRP A 217 8.88 17.30 -27.29
N GLY A 218 8.69 15.99 -27.37
CA GLY A 218 7.67 15.25 -26.65
C GLY A 218 8.03 14.94 -25.19
N LYS A 219 7.75 13.70 -24.78
CA LYS A 219 7.98 13.21 -23.41
C LYS A 219 9.46 13.33 -22.96
N PRO A 220 10.47 13.06 -23.80
CA PRO A 220 11.86 13.18 -23.38
C PRO A 220 12.26 14.62 -23.04
N TYR A 221 11.89 15.59 -23.88
CA TYR A 221 12.10 17.02 -23.61
C TYR A 221 11.38 17.46 -22.33
N GLN A 222 10.14 17.02 -22.11
CA GLN A 222 9.42 17.28 -20.87
C GLN A 222 10.09 16.66 -19.64
N ALA A 223 10.75 15.49 -19.78
CA ALA A 223 11.49 14.85 -18.71
C ALA A 223 12.73 15.66 -18.32
N VAL A 224 13.53 16.10 -19.31
CA VAL A 224 14.72 16.95 -19.12
C VAL A 224 14.34 18.28 -18.47
N MET A 225 13.26 18.90 -18.95
CA MET A 225 12.74 20.17 -18.40
C MET A 225 12.01 20.00 -17.07
N GLN A 226 12.01 18.80 -16.47
CA GLN A 226 11.30 18.46 -15.22
C GLN A 226 9.79 18.79 -15.25
N LYS A 227 9.21 18.93 -16.46
CA LYS A 227 7.78 19.17 -16.67
C LYS A 227 6.96 17.91 -16.40
N ILE A 228 7.60 16.73 -16.46
CA ILE A 228 7.02 15.49 -15.93
C ILE A 228 7.10 15.54 -14.40
N ARG A 229 6.00 15.93 -13.75
CA ARG A 229 5.89 15.84 -12.29
C ARG A 229 6.06 14.39 -11.83
N THR A 230 7.20 14.09 -11.20
CA THR A 230 7.36 12.87 -10.40
C THR A 230 6.44 12.99 -9.18
N LYS A 231 5.58 12.01 -8.95
CA LYS A 231 4.63 12.00 -7.81
C LYS A 231 5.30 11.56 -6.49
N SER A 232 6.62 11.49 -6.44
CA SER A 232 7.37 11.25 -5.20
C SER A 232 7.53 12.56 -4.44
N ALA A 233 7.39 12.51 -3.12
CA ALA A 233 7.74 13.64 -2.27
C ALA A 233 9.21 14.04 -2.51
N PRO A 234 9.55 15.34 -2.53
CA PRO A 234 10.93 15.77 -2.61
C PRO A 234 11.70 15.20 -1.42
N VAL A 235 12.94 14.80 -1.66
CA VAL A 235 13.91 14.55 -0.58
C VAL A 235 14.05 15.88 0.16
N THR A 236 13.66 15.90 1.42
CA THR A 236 13.86 17.08 2.27
C THR A 236 15.35 17.17 2.55
N ASP A 237 16.03 18.12 1.90
CA ASP A 237 17.32 18.61 2.37
C ASP A 237 17.06 19.29 3.71
N SER A 238 17.59 18.70 4.78
CA SER A 238 17.66 19.34 6.08
C SER A 238 18.73 20.43 6.00
N CYS A 239 18.32 21.68 5.79
CA CYS A 239 19.18 22.83 5.98
C CYS A 239 19.58 22.91 7.45
N THR A 240 20.87 22.71 7.70
CA THR A 240 21.60 23.16 8.88
C THR A 240 21.43 24.68 9.04
N GLY A 241 21.08 25.10 10.25
CA GLY A 241 21.28 26.43 10.79
C GLY A 241 22.01 26.31 12.11
#